data_AF-X1DDB5-F1
#
_entry.id   AF-X1DDB5-F1
#
_cell.length_a   1.000
_cell.length_b   1.000
_cell.length_c   1.000
_cell.angle_alpha   90.00
_cell.angle_beta   90.00
_cell.angle_gamma   90.00
#
_symmetry.space_group_name_H-M   'P 1'
#
loop_
_entity.id
_entity.type
_entity.pdbx_description
1 polymer ?
#
loop_
_entity_poly.entity_id
_entity_poly.type
_entity_poly.pdbx_seq_one_letter_code
_entity_poly.pdbx_strand_id
1 'polypeptide(L)'
;EEVQKRQEIIWNILDKYYERLPDKSIETDADKTWRLFLARMDRRKMSPEVEEKDGQVLIKYNPEIDPALKKYSEDSVNKSSAVMKYTPLKLWADYRFRREEDKYQQYQQYENNPQLVIAETKEIIEGLRNGTDQNFSLFNHSIPAYTCSVLIRDFFDKLNSEEKEFCKEVIVNFASIPLKVKQYYYQISDGTEPSIVILPVLIKHFPRDKEDVKSLLLLLLLNPCREISTFATRGILHSLWEINFDDAHALFLGYLLMKPKYDDVRNIIRKENYQKNVYELSESRVLECFIKKYENELEKIASNRIAYDELDDLKKLDLETLTIAFELLPIKTENKDHKKHSKL
;
A
#
# COMPACT_ATOMS: atom_id res chain seq x y z
N GLU A 1 27.70 52.43 -8.07
CA GLU A 1 27.78 52.30 -9.54
C GLU A 1 27.52 50.87 -10.03
N GLU A 2 28.22 49.85 -9.52
CA GLU A 2 28.07 48.46 -9.98
C GLU A 2 26.67 47.85 -9.70
N VAL A 3 26.09 48.13 -8.52
CA VAL A 3 24.76 47.63 -8.14
C VAL A 3 23.68 48.13 -9.10
N GLN A 4 23.73 49.41 -9.50
CA GLN A 4 22.79 50.01 -10.45
C GLN A 4 22.93 49.37 -11.84
N LYS A 5 24.16 49.19 -12.33
CA LYS A 5 24.42 48.50 -13.60
C LYS A 5 23.87 47.08 -13.61
N ARG A 6 24.08 46.31 -12.53
CA ARG A 6 23.52 44.95 -12.39
C ARG A 6 22.00 44.95 -12.37
N GLN A 7 21.39 45.92 -11.68
CA GLN A 7 19.94 46.07 -11.61
C GLN A 7 19.33 46.38 -12.98
N GLU A 8 19.94 47.28 -13.76
CA GLU A 8 19.52 47.58 -15.13
C GLU A 8 19.63 46.36 -16.04
N ILE A 9 20.70 45.56 -15.92
CA ILE A 9 20.84 44.32 -16.68
C ILE A 9 19.71 43.34 -16.34
N ILE A 10 19.40 43.15 -15.05
CA ILE A 10 18.32 42.26 -14.61
C ILE A 10 16.97 42.75 -15.14
N TRP A 11 16.69 44.05 -15.06
CA TRP A 11 15.46 44.63 -15.60
C TRP A 11 15.35 44.44 -17.11
N ASN A 12 16.42 44.68 -17.86
CA ASN A 12 16.44 44.46 -19.31
C ASN A 12 16.20 42.98 -19.67
N ILE A 13 16.66 42.03 -18.84
CA ILE A 13 16.36 40.61 -19.03
C ILE A 13 14.87 40.36 -18.81
N LEU A 14 14.28 40.85 -17.71
CA LEU A 14 12.86 40.68 -17.41
C LEU A 14 11.97 41.33 -18.48
N ASP A 15 12.33 42.50 -18.98
CA ASP A 15 11.61 43.22 -20.03
C ASP A 15 11.57 42.41 -21.34
N LYS A 16 12.68 41.79 -21.73
CA LYS A 16 12.72 40.87 -22.89
C LYS A 16 11.80 39.66 -22.71
N TYR A 17 11.61 39.16 -21.49
CA TYR A 17 10.65 38.09 -21.24
C TYR A 17 9.20 38.60 -21.28
N TYR A 18 8.93 39.82 -20.81
CA TYR A 18 7.62 40.43 -20.97
C TYR A 18 7.24 40.66 -22.43
N GLU A 19 8.18 41.11 -23.27
CA GLU A 19 7.96 41.34 -24.72
C GLU A 19 7.62 40.08 -25.50
N ARG A 20 8.06 38.91 -25.02
CA ARG A 20 7.80 37.61 -25.66
C ARG A 20 6.43 37.02 -25.32
N LEU A 21 5.75 37.55 -24.31
CA LEU A 21 4.46 37.02 -23.89
C LEU A 21 3.34 37.50 -24.83
N PRO A 22 2.46 36.59 -25.28
CA PRO A 22 1.35 36.95 -26.16
C PRO A 22 0.30 37.78 -25.43
N ASP A 23 -0.59 38.44 -26.19
CA ASP A 23 -1.71 39.16 -25.59
C ASP A 23 -2.59 38.24 -24.73
N LYS A 24 -3.17 38.78 -23.65
CA LYS A 24 -4.01 38.01 -22.70
C LYS A 24 -5.19 37.32 -23.37
N SER A 25 -5.70 37.85 -24.48
CA SER A 25 -6.82 37.26 -25.23
C SER A 25 -6.50 35.93 -25.90
N ILE A 26 -5.22 35.64 -26.13
CA ILE A 26 -4.75 34.43 -26.84
C ILE A 26 -3.71 33.64 -26.01
N GLU A 27 -3.54 33.98 -24.73
CA GLU A 27 -2.51 33.39 -23.89
C GLU A 27 -2.84 31.95 -23.48
N THR A 28 -1.82 31.11 -23.43
CA THR A 28 -1.92 29.72 -22.95
C THR A 28 -1.72 29.65 -21.43
N ASP A 29 -1.97 28.49 -20.83
CA ASP A 29 -1.68 28.26 -19.42
C ASP A 29 -0.17 28.33 -19.10
N ALA A 30 0.70 28.00 -20.06
CA ALA A 30 2.13 28.18 -19.93
C ALA A 30 2.50 29.67 -19.87
N ASP A 31 1.84 30.51 -20.68
CA ASP A 31 2.04 31.97 -20.66
C ASP A 31 1.57 32.58 -19.34
N LYS A 32 0.41 32.15 -18.80
CA LYS A 32 -0.07 32.57 -17.48
C LYS A 32 0.91 32.21 -16.37
N THR A 33 1.50 31.01 -16.44
CA THR A 33 2.54 30.56 -15.51
C THR A 33 3.78 31.44 -15.58
N TRP A 34 4.24 31.76 -16.80
CA TRP A 34 5.36 32.70 -16.98
C TRP A 34 5.05 34.12 -16.48
N ARG A 35 3.83 34.61 -16.69
CA ARG A 35 3.38 35.91 -16.14
C ARG A 35 3.45 35.93 -14.61
N LEU A 36 3.03 34.85 -13.96
CA LEU A 36 3.14 34.68 -12.50
C LEU A 36 4.60 34.70 -12.03
N PHE A 37 5.49 33.99 -12.73
CA PHE A 37 6.93 33.99 -12.41
C PHE A 37 7.54 35.38 -12.57
N LEU A 38 7.26 36.08 -13.66
CA LEU A 38 7.78 37.42 -13.87
C LEU A 38 7.29 38.40 -12.80
N ALA A 39 6.01 38.35 -12.42
CA ALA A 39 5.48 39.18 -11.33
C ALA A 39 6.19 38.91 -9.99
N ARG A 40 6.62 37.66 -9.74
CA ARG A 40 7.36 37.25 -8.52
C ARG A 40 8.87 37.51 -8.59
N MET A 41 9.42 37.85 -9.76
CA MET A 41 10.85 38.18 -9.93
C MET A 41 11.07 39.69 -10.06
N ASP A 42 10.10 40.42 -10.63
CA ASP A 42 10.24 41.84 -10.90
C ASP A 42 9.84 42.68 -9.69
N ARG A 43 10.85 43.14 -8.93
CA ARG A 43 10.64 44.05 -7.80
C ARG A 43 9.93 45.35 -8.19
N ARG A 44 9.96 45.77 -9.46
CA ARG A 44 9.21 46.95 -9.95
C ARG A 44 7.69 46.75 -9.86
N LYS A 45 7.24 45.49 -9.73
CA LYS A 45 5.83 45.09 -9.60
C LYS A 45 5.52 44.50 -8.22
N MET A 46 6.26 44.92 -7.20
CA MET A 46 6.03 44.51 -5.82
C MET A 46 5.83 45.73 -4.95
N SER A 47 4.95 45.59 -3.97
CA SER A 47 4.71 46.58 -2.92
C SER A 47 5.21 46.00 -1.60
N PRO A 48 6.43 46.38 -1.12
CA PRO A 48 6.96 45.85 0.13
C PRO A 48 6.15 46.35 1.33
N GLU A 49 5.73 45.42 2.18
CA GLU A 49 5.11 45.73 3.47
C GLU A 49 6.13 45.45 4.59
N VAL A 50 6.16 46.32 5.60
CA VAL A 50 7.05 46.19 6.75
C VAL A 50 6.22 46.02 8.01
N GLU A 51 6.47 44.95 8.77
CA GLU A 51 5.79 44.62 10.01
C GLU A 51 6.84 44.34 11.09
N GLU A 52 6.63 44.80 12.32
CA GLU A 52 7.46 44.43 13.47
C GLU A 52 6.82 43.24 14.19
N LYS A 53 7.55 42.12 14.31
CA LYS A 53 7.07 40.90 14.93
C LYS A 53 8.16 40.31 15.82
N ASP A 54 7.86 40.10 17.09
CA ASP A 54 8.78 39.56 18.09
C ASP A 54 10.12 40.32 18.19
N GLY A 55 10.08 41.65 18.06
CA GLY A 55 11.27 42.52 18.05
C GLY A 55 12.13 42.41 16.79
N GLN A 56 11.63 41.76 15.73
CA GLN A 56 12.26 41.67 14.42
C GLN A 56 11.45 42.42 13.37
N VAL A 57 12.14 42.97 12.37
CA VAL A 57 11.50 43.64 11.23
C VAL A 57 11.28 42.61 10.12
N LEU A 58 10.02 42.29 9.85
CA LEU A 58 9.59 41.43 8.75
C LEU A 58 9.26 42.29 7.52
N ILE A 59 10.00 42.09 6.44
CA ILE A 59 9.74 42.75 5.14
C ILE A 59 9.10 41.72 4.20
N LYS A 60 7.84 41.95 3.82
CA LYS A 60 7.08 41.09 2.90
C LYS A 60 7.13 41.68 1.49
N TYR A 61 7.69 40.94 0.54
CA TYR A 61 7.69 41.32 -0.87
C TYR A 61 6.47 40.71 -1.57
N ASN A 62 5.35 41.43 -1.53
CA ASN A 62 4.10 40.98 -2.16
C ASN A 62 4.05 41.46 -3.62
N PRO A 63 3.96 40.54 -4.61
CA PRO A 63 3.81 40.91 -6.01
C PRO A 63 2.40 41.42 -6.30
N GLU A 64 2.31 42.43 -7.16
CA GLU A 64 1.06 42.89 -7.74
C GLU A 64 0.68 41.95 -8.89
N ILE A 65 -0.29 41.07 -8.61
CA ILE A 65 -0.76 40.06 -9.56
C ILE A 65 -2.14 40.47 -10.08
N ASP A 66 -2.31 40.40 -11.39
CA ASP A 66 -3.60 40.60 -12.06
C ASP A 66 -4.67 39.65 -11.46
N PRO A 67 -5.91 40.12 -11.20
CA PRO A 67 -6.95 39.29 -10.57
C PRO A 67 -7.22 37.96 -11.29
N ALA A 68 -7.13 37.92 -12.63
CA ALA A 68 -7.35 36.68 -13.39
C ALA A 68 -6.19 35.69 -13.19
N LEU A 69 -4.95 36.17 -13.14
CA LEU A 69 -3.77 35.35 -12.84
C LEU A 69 -3.75 34.88 -11.37
N LYS A 70 -4.21 35.72 -10.45
CA LYS A 70 -4.36 35.36 -9.03
C LYS A 70 -5.36 34.22 -8.90
N LYS A 71 -6.54 34.34 -9.53
CA LYS A 71 -7.54 33.28 -9.57
C LYS A 71 -6.99 31.98 -10.20
N TYR A 72 -6.28 32.07 -11.32
CA TYR A 72 -5.64 30.91 -11.96
C TYR A 72 -4.66 30.19 -11.01
N SER A 73 -3.85 30.94 -10.25
CA SER A 73 -2.94 30.38 -9.26
C SER A 73 -3.70 29.74 -8.09
N GLU A 74 -4.72 30.41 -7.56
CA GLU A 74 -5.53 29.94 -6.44
C GLU A 74 -6.32 28.68 -6.81
N ASP A 75 -6.92 28.64 -8.00
CA ASP A 75 -7.63 27.46 -8.51
C ASP A 75 -6.68 26.26 -8.66
N SER A 76 -5.43 26.50 -9.07
CA SER A 76 -4.40 25.46 -9.18
C SER A 76 -3.97 24.92 -7.81
N VAL A 77 -3.78 25.81 -6.83
CA VAL A 77 -3.47 25.43 -5.44
C VAL A 77 -4.63 24.65 -4.83
N ASN A 78 -5.87 25.13 -4.99
CA ASN A 78 -7.06 24.47 -4.48
C ASN A 78 -7.22 23.05 -5.06
N LYS A 79 -6.97 22.87 -6.36
CA LYS A 79 -6.94 21.54 -7.00
C LYS A 79 -5.88 20.64 -6.37
N SER A 80 -4.65 21.14 -6.20
CA SER A 80 -3.57 20.37 -5.57
C SER A 80 -3.90 19.99 -4.12
N SER A 81 -4.46 20.92 -3.33
CA SER A 81 -4.86 20.69 -1.95
C SER A 81 -6.03 19.71 -1.85
N ALA A 82 -6.98 19.75 -2.78
CA ALA A 82 -8.09 18.80 -2.83
C ALA A 82 -7.60 17.36 -3.08
N VAL A 83 -6.62 17.18 -3.97
CA VAL A 83 -6.00 15.86 -4.21
C VAL A 83 -5.26 15.34 -2.97
N MET A 84 -4.70 16.24 -2.16
CA MET A 84 -3.98 15.92 -0.93
C MET A 84 -4.88 15.81 0.32
N LYS A 85 -6.21 15.93 0.18
CA LYS A 85 -7.18 15.92 1.30
C LYS A 85 -6.92 14.82 2.33
N TYR A 86 -6.65 13.59 1.87
CA TYR A 86 -6.48 12.41 2.74
C TYR A 86 -5.02 12.12 3.13
N THR A 87 -4.09 13.04 2.85
CA THR A 87 -2.69 12.88 3.25
C THR A 87 -2.53 12.69 4.77
N PRO A 88 -3.24 13.44 5.64
CA PRO A 88 -3.18 13.19 7.09
C PRO A 88 -3.61 11.78 7.47
N LEU A 89 -4.70 11.27 6.88
CA LEU A 89 -5.19 9.92 7.13
C LEU A 89 -4.17 8.85 6.68
N LYS A 90 -3.60 9.04 5.49
CA LYS A 90 -2.56 8.17 4.94
C LYS A 90 -1.35 8.06 5.88
N LEU A 91 -0.85 9.22 6.34
CA LEU A 91 0.30 9.28 7.23
C LEU A 91 0.00 8.67 8.59
N TRP A 92 -1.15 8.99 9.19
CA TRP A 92 -1.58 8.36 10.44
C TRP A 92 -1.67 6.83 10.29
N ALA A 93 -2.32 6.32 9.24
CA ALA A 93 -2.53 4.89 9.07
C ALA A 93 -1.21 4.13 8.82
N ASP A 94 -0.29 4.67 8.01
CA ASP A 94 1.04 4.07 7.80
C ASP A 94 1.88 4.06 9.09
N TYR A 95 1.99 5.20 9.78
CA TYR A 95 2.73 5.28 11.04
C TYR A 95 2.11 4.39 12.13
N ARG A 96 0.78 4.35 12.23
CA ARG A 96 0.08 3.48 13.18
C ARG A 96 0.29 2.01 12.84
N PHE A 97 0.24 1.64 11.56
CA PHE A 97 0.54 0.28 11.12
C PHE A 97 1.97 -0.14 11.49
N ARG A 98 2.97 0.74 11.25
CA ARG A 98 4.39 0.54 11.59
C ARG A 98 4.72 0.67 13.08
N ARG A 99 3.74 1.07 13.91
CA ARG A 99 3.90 1.33 15.36
C ARG A 99 4.88 2.48 15.69
N GLU A 100 4.89 3.53 14.87
CA GLU A 100 5.73 4.73 15.05
C GLU A 100 4.99 5.80 15.89
N GLU A 101 5.01 5.63 17.22
CA GLU A 101 4.20 6.40 18.17
C GLU A 101 4.39 7.92 18.13
N ASP A 102 5.63 8.37 18.07
CA ASP A 102 5.99 9.78 17.97
C ASP A 102 5.40 10.46 16.71
N LYS A 103 5.12 9.68 15.66
CA LYS A 103 4.58 10.20 14.40
C LYS A 103 3.08 10.11 14.31
N TYR A 104 2.46 8.96 14.63
CA TYR A 104 1.00 8.86 14.51
C TYR A 104 0.26 9.68 15.58
N GLN A 105 0.88 9.95 16.75
CA GLN A 105 0.31 10.82 17.79
C GLN A 105 0.14 12.28 17.31
N GLN A 106 0.76 12.67 16.19
CA GLN A 106 0.54 14.01 15.61
C GLN A 106 -0.84 14.15 14.95
N TYR A 107 -1.55 13.04 14.72
CA TYR A 107 -2.85 12.99 14.05
C TYR A 107 -3.96 12.56 15.02
N GLN A 108 -4.10 13.29 16.12
CA GLN A 108 -5.06 13.00 17.21
C GLN A 108 -6.51 12.89 16.75
N GLN A 109 -6.88 13.53 15.64
CA GLN A 109 -8.22 13.45 15.07
C GLN A 109 -8.61 12.03 14.65
N TYR A 110 -7.65 11.20 14.25
CA TYR A 110 -7.90 9.80 13.87
C TYR A 110 -7.74 8.86 15.05
N GLU A 111 -6.78 9.13 15.93
CA GLU A 111 -6.52 8.28 17.10
C GLU A 111 -7.69 8.26 18.10
N ASN A 112 -8.32 9.42 18.30
CA ASN A 112 -9.43 9.57 19.23
C ASN A 112 -10.80 9.29 18.58
N ASN A 113 -10.87 9.21 17.26
CA ASN A 113 -12.13 9.06 16.54
C ASN A 113 -12.02 8.05 15.38
N PRO A 114 -12.13 6.74 15.65
CA PRO A 114 -12.17 5.69 14.63
C PRO A 114 -13.31 5.86 13.62
N GLN A 115 -14.38 6.55 14.00
CA GLN A 115 -15.51 6.79 13.10
C GLN A 115 -15.17 7.77 11.98
N LEU A 116 -14.30 8.75 12.25
CA LEU A 116 -13.75 9.62 11.20
C LEU A 116 -12.91 8.81 10.20
N VAL A 117 -12.08 7.89 10.70
CA VAL A 117 -11.26 7.00 9.86
C VAL A 117 -12.14 6.16 8.94
N ILE A 118 -13.20 5.55 9.47
CA ILE A 118 -14.18 4.77 8.68
C ILE A 118 -14.84 5.65 7.61
N ALA A 119 -15.34 6.83 8.00
CA ALA A 119 -16.05 7.72 7.08
C ALA A 119 -15.15 8.15 5.90
N GLU A 120 -13.95 8.65 6.19
CA GLU A 120 -12.99 9.05 5.15
C GLU A 120 -12.53 7.86 4.30
N THR A 121 -12.37 6.67 4.90
CA THR A 121 -12.05 5.44 4.14
C THR A 121 -13.16 5.10 3.14
N LYS A 122 -14.43 5.19 3.55
CA LYS A 122 -15.59 4.96 2.67
C LYS A 122 -15.65 6.00 1.55
N GLU A 123 -15.39 7.29 1.87
CA GLU A 123 -15.29 8.35 0.86
C GLU A 123 -14.20 8.08 -0.17
N ILE A 124 -13.02 7.60 0.26
CA ILE A 124 -11.91 7.26 -0.63
C ILE A 124 -12.31 6.12 -1.57
N ILE A 125 -12.89 5.04 -1.04
CA ILE A 125 -13.33 3.90 -1.87
C ILE A 125 -14.35 4.35 -2.92
N GLU A 126 -15.31 5.19 -2.53
CA GLU A 126 -16.30 5.73 -3.47
C GLU A 126 -15.64 6.62 -4.53
N GLY A 127 -14.69 7.47 -4.14
CA GLY A 127 -13.89 8.25 -5.08
C GLY A 127 -13.10 7.39 -6.08
N LEU A 128 -12.51 6.28 -5.61
CA LEU A 128 -11.78 5.33 -6.46
C LEU A 128 -12.70 4.61 -7.44
N ARG A 129 -13.93 4.26 -7.03
CA ARG A 129 -14.94 3.59 -7.88
C ARG A 129 -15.43 4.50 -9.00
N ASN A 130 -15.60 5.79 -8.73
CA ASN A 130 -16.08 6.75 -9.72
C ASN A 130 -15.06 7.04 -10.84
N GLY A 131 -13.78 6.69 -10.64
CA GLY A 131 -12.85 6.32 -11.71
C GLY A 131 -12.43 7.40 -12.72
N THR A 132 -12.76 8.67 -12.51
CA THR A 132 -12.50 9.75 -13.48
C THR A 132 -11.20 10.53 -13.23
N ASP A 133 -10.64 10.49 -12.01
CA ASP A 133 -9.42 11.23 -11.65
C ASP A 133 -8.24 10.30 -11.35
N GLN A 134 -7.28 10.25 -12.27
CA GLN A 134 -6.05 9.47 -12.11
C GLN A 134 -5.19 9.95 -10.92
N ASN A 135 -5.20 11.25 -10.61
CA ASN A 135 -4.46 11.78 -9.47
C ASN A 135 -5.07 11.27 -8.17
N PHE A 136 -6.41 11.29 -8.07
CA PHE A 136 -7.09 10.77 -6.89
C PHE A 136 -6.68 9.32 -6.60
N SER A 137 -6.65 8.47 -7.62
CA SER A 137 -6.20 7.09 -7.49
C SER A 137 -4.72 6.99 -7.07
N LEU A 138 -3.84 7.73 -7.74
CA LEU A 138 -2.41 7.74 -7.46
C LEU A 138 -2.10 8.03 -5.97
N PHE A 139 -2.77 9.03 -5.39
CA PHE A 139 -2.48 9.42 -4.00
C PHE A 139 -3.19 8.56 -2.95
N ASN A 140 -4.37 8.03 -3.26
CA ASN A 140 -5.28 7.47 -2.26
C ASN A 140 -5.54 5.95 -2.36
N HIS A 141 -5.12 5.26 -3.44
CA HIS A 141 -5.49 3.87 -3.69
C HIS A 141 -5.16 2.89 -2.55
N SER A 142 -4.07 3.10 -1.82
CA SER A 142 -3.66 2.18 -0.74
C SER A 142 -4.14 2.57 0.64
N ILE A 143 -4.70 3.77 0.82
CA ILE A 143 -5.18 4.24 2.13
C ILE A 143 -6.19 3.26 2.74
N PRO A 144 -7.20 2.74 2.00
CA PRO A 144 -8.17 1.81 2.58
C PRO A 144 -7.57 0.54 3.18
N ALA A 145 -6.50 0.01 2.57
CA ALA A 145 -5.82 -1.16 3.09
C ALA A 145 -5.18 -0.87 4.46
N TYR A 146 -4.44 0.23 4.58
CA TYR A 146 -3.80 0.61 5.84
C TYR A 146 -4.81 0.95 6.93
N THR A 147 -5.84 1.74 6.60
CA THR A 147 -6.86 2.15 7.59
C THR A 147 -7.63 0.96 8.11
N CYS A 148 -8.14 0.08 7.23
CA CYS A 148 -8.88 -1.10 7.65
C CYS A 148 -8.00 -2.08 8.45
N SER A 149 -6.74 -2.29 8.05
CA SER A 149 -5.81 -3.12 8.83
C SER A 149 -5.57 -2.57 10.23
N VAL A 150 -5.34 -1.25 10.38
CA VAL A 150 -5.17 -0.60 11.69
C VAL A 150 -6.45 -0.69 12.52
N LEU A 151 -7.61 -0.43 11.93
CA LEU A 151 -8.90 -0.48 12.62
C LEU A 151 -9.21 -1.87 13.16
N ILE A 152 -9.00 -2.92 12.36
CA ILE A 152 -9.17 -4.31 12.80
C ILE A 152 -8.16 -4.68 13.89
N ARG A 153 -6.91 -4.24 13.79
CA ARG A 153 -5.87 -4.63 14.75
C ARG A 153 -6.01 -3.93 16.10
N ASP A 154 -6.22 -2.62 16.07
CA ASP A 154 -6.03 -1.75 17.24
C ASP A 154 -7.35 -1.16 17.75
N PHE A 155 -8.41 -1.14 16.94
CA PHE A 155 -9.68 -0.46 17.26
C PHE A 155 -10.91 -1.37 17.14
N PHE A 156 -10.74 -2.68 17.04
CA PHE A 156 -11.82 -3.64 16.79
C PHE A 156 -13.04 -3.44 17.71
N ASP A 157 -12.81 -3.23 19.00
CA ASP A 157 -13.87 -3.09 20.01
C ASP A 157 -14.66 -1.77 19.89
N LYS A 158 -14.14 -0.80 19.14
CA LYS A 158 -14.81 0.49 18.87
C LYS A 158 -15.63 0.49 17.58
N LEU A 159 -15.60 -0.61 16.82
CA LEU A 159 -16.34 -0.77 15.57
C LEU A 159 -17.67 -1.49 15.79
N ASN A 160 -18.71 -1.06 15.08
CA ASN A 160 -19.95 -1.83 14.98
C ASN A 160 -19.79 -3.03 14.01
N SER A 161 -20.80 -3.89 13.94
CA SER A 161 -20.74 -5.11 13.13
C SER A 161 -20.60 -4.84 11.63
N GLU A 162 -21.23 -3.79 11.10
CA GLU A 162 -21.14 -3.42 9.69
C GLU A 162 -19.74 -2.90 9.35
N GLU A 163 -19.15 -2.09 10.23
CA GLU A 163 -17.79 -1.56 10.09
C GLU A 163 -16.72 -2.65 10.15
N LYS A 164 -16.91 -3.64 11.03
CA LYS A 164 -16.05 -4.83 11.11
C LYS A 164 -16.08 -5.60 9.80
N GLU A 165 -17.27 -5.87 9.28
CA GLU A 165 -17.46 -6.59 8.02
C GLU A 165 -16.86 -5.81 6.84
N PHE A 166 -17.14 -4.52 6.77
CA PHE A 166 -16.55 -3.61 5.77
C PHE A 166 -15.02 -3.67 5.78
N CYS A 167 -14.39 -3.56 6.95
CA CYS A 167 -12.93 -3.61 7.04
C CYS A 167 -12.38 -5.00 6.64
N LYS A 168 -13.05 -6.08 7.03
CA LYS A 168 -12.70 -7.44 6.62
C LYS A 168 -12.72 -7.58 5.10
N GLU A 169 -13.79 -7.14 4.44
CA GLU A 169 -13.92 -7.20 2.99
C GLU A 169 -12.82 -6.40 2.28
N VAL A 170 -12.51 -5.18 2.76
CA VAL A 170 -11.43 -4.37 2.20
C VAL A 170 -10.09 -5.12 2.31
N ILE A 171 -9.76 -5.63 3.49
CA ILE A 171 -8.51 -6.37 3.72
C ILE A 171 -8.42 -7.60 2.81
N VAL A 172 -9.48 -8.42 2.77
CA VAL A 172 -9.49 -9.65 1.94
C VAL A 172 -9.36 -9.30 0.46
N ASN A 173 -9.99 -8.22 0.00
CA ASN A 173 -9.90 -7.78 -1.39
C ASN A 173 -8.47 -7.37 -1.76
N PHE A 174 -7.82 -6.52 -0.95
CA PHE A 174 -6.43 -6.12 -1.19
C PHE A 174 -5.46 -7.30 -1.08
N ALA A 175 -5.61 -8.15 -0.05
CA ALA A 175 -4.77 -9.33 0.12
C ALA A 175 -4.91 -10.32 -1.05
N SER A 176 -6.06 -10.35 -1.72
CA SER A 176 -6.31 -11.24 -2.88
C SER A 176 -5.76 -10.70 -4.21
N ILE A 177 -5.35 -9.43 -4.30
CA ILE A 177 -4.87 -8.81 -5.56
C ILE A 177 -3.78 -9.65 -6.24
N PRO A 178 -2.73 -10.11 -5.53
CA PRO A 178 -1.65 -10.91 -6.13
C PRO A 178 -2.09 -12.24 -6.73
N LEU A 179 -3.28 -12.72 -6.35
CA LEU A 179 -3.84 -14.00 -6.82
C LEU A 179 -4.87 -13.79 -7.95
N LYS A 180 -5.55 -12.64 -8.00
CA LYS A 180 -6.65 -12.36 -8.93
C LYS A 180 -6.22 -11.60 -10.18
N VAL A 181 -5.21 -10.73 -10.08
CA VAL A 181 -4.79 -9.87 -11.20
C VAL A 181 -3.76 -10.59 -12.07
N LYS A 182 -4.08 -10.80 -13.36
CA LYS A 182 -3.27 -11.59 -14.30
C LYS A 182 -1.81 -11.12 -14.44
N GLN A 183 -1.57 -9.83 -14.31
CA GLN A 183 -0.25 -9.18 -14.44
C GLN A 183 0.02 -8.30 -13.23
N TYR A 184 -0.13 -8.87 -12.04
CA TYR A 184 0.21 -8.18 -10.82
C TYR A 184 1.74 -8.01 -10.72
N TYR A 185 2.16 -6.77 -10.48
CA TYR A 185 3.52 -6.43 -10.09
C TYR A 185 3.44 -5.69 -8.77
N TYR A 186 4.14 -6.21 -7.76
CA TYR A 186 4.19 -5.56 -6.47
C TYR A 186 4.73 -4.13 -6.60
N GLN A 187 4.05 -3.19 -5.97
CA GLN A 187 4.52 -1.82 -5.81
C GLN A 187 4.56 -1.46 -4.34
N ILE A 188 5.63 -0.78 -3.93
CA ILE A 188 5.75 -0.31 -2.55
C ILE A 188 4.53 0.55 -2.23
N SER A 189 3.87 0.20 -1.12
CA SER A 189 2.68 0.88 -0.64
C SER A 189 1.44 0.76 -1.54
N ASP A 190 1.28 -0.35 -2.28
CA ASP A 190 0.04 -0.68 -3.01
C ASP A 190 -1.11 -1.19 -2.11
N GLY A 191 -0.85 -1.40 -0.82
CA GLY A 191 -1.82 -1.87 0.17
C GLY A 191 -1.84 -3.39 0.38
N THR A 192 -1.05 -4.16 -0.35
CA THR A 192 -0.99 -5.62 -0.16
C THR A 192 -0.28 -6.01 1.14
N GLU A 193 0.84 -5.38 1.48
CA GLU A 193 1.57 -5.63 2.75
C GLU A 193 0.65 -5.55 3.99
N PRO A 194 -0.02 -4.41 4.28
CA PRO A 194 -0.83 -4.30 5.49
C PRO A 194 -2.02 -5.26 5.48
N SER A 195 -2.52 -5.62 4.30
CA SER A 195 -3.67 -6.52 4.16
C SER A 195 -3.29 -7.98 4.38
N ILE A 196 -2.12 -8.41 3.89
CA ILE A 196 -1.65 -9.79 4.06
C ILE A 196 -1.20 -10.03 5.50
N VAL A 197 -0.41 -9.11 6.07
CA VAL A 197 0.12 -9.25 7.44
C VAL A 197 -0.99 -9.34 8.48
N ILE A 198 -2.16 -8.73 8.24
CA ILE A 198 -3.27 -8.72 9.19
C ILE A 198 -4.23 -9.92 9.06
N LEU A 199 -4.11 -10.76 8.02
CA LEU A 199 -5.01 -11.92 7.84
C LEU A 199 -5.10 -12.84 9.08
N PRO A 200 -4.02 -13.15 9.82
CA PRO A 200 -4.13 -13.92 11.07
C PRO A 200 -5.04 -13.28 12.13
N VAL A 201 -5.10 -11.96 12.19
CA VAL A 201 -5.97 -11.24 13.12
C VAL A 201 -7.44 -11.38 12.69
N LEU A 202 -7.71 -11.52 11.39
CA LEU A 202 -9.07 -11.85 10.92
C LEU A 202 -9.50 -13.25 11.37
N ILE A 203 -8.61 -14.24 11.43
CA ILE A 203 -8.93 -15.58 11.96
C ILE A 203 -9.45 -15.49 13.41
N LYS A 204 -8.82 -14.65 14.24
CA LYS A 204 -9.24 -14.42 15.63
C LYS A 204 -10.64 -13.79 15.71
N HIS A 205 -10.90 -12.77 14.90
CA HIS A 205 -12.08 -11.94 15.01
C HIS A 205 -13.29 -12.44 14.21
N PHE A 206 -13.05 -13.24 13.16
CA PHE A 206 -14.06 -13.77 12.24
C PHE A 206 -13.91 -15.30 12.13
N PRO A 207 -14.20 -16.06 13.20
CA PRO A 207 -13.96 -17.51 13.24
C PRO A 207 -14.78 -18.29 12.20
N ARG A 208 -15.88 -17.72 11.69
CA ARG A 208 -16.70 -18.32 10.62
C ARG A 208 -15.99 -18.32 9.26
N ASP A 209 -15.12 -17.35 9.02
CA ASP A 209 -14.39 -17.17 7.77
C ASP A 209 -12.96 -17.73 7.86
N LYS A 210 -12.64 -18.40 8.97
CA LYS A 210 -11.28 -18.86 9.30
C LYS A 210 -10.66 -19.71 8.18
N GLU A 211 -11.41 -20.67 7.67
CA GLU A 211 -10.91 -21.61 6.66
C GLU A 211 -10.59 -20.92 5.34
N ASP A 212 -11.41 -19.94 4.94
CA ASP A 212 -11.18 -19.12 3.75
C ASP A 212 -9.93 -18.23 3.92
N VAL A 213 -9.79 -17.58 5.08
CA VAL A 213 -8.61 -16.75 5.39
C VAL A 213 -7.34 -17.59 5.44
N LYS A 214 -7.40 -18.81 5.98
CA LYS A 214 -6.28 -19.76 5.98
C LYS A 214 -5.92 -20.22 4.57
N SER A 215 -6.91 -20.52 3.74
CA SER A 215 -6.69 -20.90 2.34
C SER A 215 -6.02 -19.75 1.59
N LEU A 216 -6.49 -18.51 1.78
CA LEU A 216 -5.85 -17.32 1.23
C LEU A 216 -4.39 -17.17 1.70
N LEU A 217 -4.12 -17.29 3.00
CA LEU A 217 -2.77 -17.24 3.56
C LEU A 217 -1.84 -18.28 2.95
N LEU A 218 -2.31 -19.53 2.80
CA LEU A 218 -1.53 -20.60 2.19
C LEU A 218 -1.20 -20.27 0.72
N LEU A 219 -2.16 -19.80 -0.06
CA LEU A 219 -1.93 -19.44 -1.47
C LEU A 219 -0.97 -18.25 -1.61
N LEU A 220 -1.03 -17.28 -0.69
CA LEU A 220 -0.09 -16.16 -0.65
C LEU A 220 1.32 -16.60 -0.26
N LEU A 221 1.43 -17.58 0.63
CA LEU A 221 2.72 -18.17 1.04
C LEU A 221 3.38 -18.96 -0.10
N LEU A 222 2.58 -19.58 -0.96
CA LEU A 222 3.03 -20.28 -2.17
C LEU A 222 3.37 -19.32 -3.33
N ASN A 223 3.05 -18.03 -3.20
CA ASN A 223 3.18 -17.07 -4.29
C ASN A 223 4.65 -16.93 -4.74
N PRO A 224 4.93 -16.92 -6.06
CA PRO A 224 6.30 -16.78 -6.56
C PRO A 224 6.89 -15.37 -6.37
N CYS A 225 6.07 -14.35 -6.08
CA CYS A 225 6.54 -13.02 -5.73
C CYS A 225 7.03 -13.03 -4.27
N ARG A 226 8.34 -12.85 -4.08
CA ARG A 226 9.00 -12.95 -2.77
C ARG A 226 8.39 -12.01 -1.73
N GLU A 227 8.01 -10.79 -2.12
CA GLU A 227 7.40 -9.81 -1.23
C GLU A 227 6.08 -10.35 -0.66
N ILE A 228 5.25 -10.97 -1.50
CA ILE A 228 3.95 -11.51 -1.11
C ILE A 228 4.11 -12.68 -0.13
N SER A 229 4.98 -13.63 -0.44
CA SER A 229 5.25 -14.75 0.47
C SER A 229 5.90 -14.27 1.77
N THR A 230 6.79 -13.28 1.72
CA THR A 230 7.38 -12.66 2.92
C THR A 230 6.33 -12.00 3.81
N PHE A 231 5.34 -11.31 3.25
CA PHE A 231 4.25 -10.71 4.04
C PHE A 231 3.39 -11.78 4.72
N ALA A 232 3.09 -12.87 4.01
CA ALA A 232 2.35 -14.00 4.59
C ALA A 232 3.14 -14.66 5.73
N THR A 233 4.44 -14.92 5.51
CA THR A 233 5.36 -15.45 6.53
C THR A 233 5.39 -14.54 7.76
N ARG A 234 5.54 -13.22 7.59
CA ARG A 234 5.53 -12.25 8.70
C ARG A 234 4.22 -12.26 9.48
N GLY A 235 3.08 -12.32 8.79
CA GLY A 235 1.77 -12.42 9.44
C GLY A 235 1.69 -13.68 10.32
N ILE A 236 2.04 -14.84 9.75
CA ILE A 236 2.00 -16.12 10.47
C ILE A 236 2.96 -16.10 11.66
N LEU A 237 4.22 -15.72 11.44
CA LEU A 237 5.27 -15.70 12.46
C LEU A 237 4.92 -14.79 13.64
N HIS A 238 4.48 -13.55 13.35
CA HIS A 238 4.31 -12.53 14.37
C HIS A 238 2.91 -12.47 15.00
N SER A 239 1.91 -13.15 14.42
CA SER A 239 0.54 -13.09 14.92
C SER A 239 -0.09 -14.47 15.09
N LEU A 240 -0.03 -15.33 14.07
CA LEU A 240 -0.86 -16.55 14.08
C LEU A 240 -0.44 -17.54 15.17
N TRP A 241 0.86 -17.69 15.43
CA TRP A 241 1.34 -18.58 16.51
C TRP A 241 0.82 -18.20 17.89
N GLU A 242 0.68 -16.90 18.17
CA GLU A 242 0.13 -16.41 19.43
C GLU A 242 -1.40 -16.52 19.48
N ILE A 243 -2.06 -16.37 18.32
CA ILE A 243 -3.51 -16.42 18.19
C ILE A 243 -4.02 -17.87 18.29
N ASN A 244 -3.44 -18.78 17.51
CA ASN A 244 -3.86 -20.17 17.43
C ASN A 244 -2.73 -21.07 16.92
N PHE A 245 -2.22 -21.92 17.81
CA PHE A 245 -1.14 -22.86 17.49
C PHE A 245 -1.53 -23.84 16.36
N ASP A 246 -2.73 -24.42 16.41
CA ASP A 246 -3.14 -25.45 15.45
C ASP A 246 -3.28 -24.89 14.03
N ASP A 247 -3.82 -23.68 13.90
CA ASP A 247 -3.93 -23.00 12.61
C ASP A 247 -2.56 -22.64 12.02
N ALA A 248 -1.63 -22.16 12.86
CA ALA A 248 -0.25 -21.86 12.44
C ALA A 248 0.51 -23.14 12.05
N HIS A 249 0.37 -24.20 12.86
CA HIS A 249 1.00 -25.48 12.62
C HIS A 249 0.48 -26.11 11.32
N ALA A 250 -0.83 -26.08 11.07
CA ALA A 250 -1.41 -26.57 9.83
C ALA A 250 -0.90 -25.81 8.60
N LEU A 251 -0.73 -24.49 8.68
CA LEU A 251 -0.14 -23.70 7.58
C LEU A 251 1.34 -24.03 7.36
N PHE A 252 2.12 -24.25 8.43
CA PHE A 252 3.51 -24.70 8.35
C PHE A 252 3.64 -26.06 7.64
N LEU A 253 2.86 -27.06 8.08
CA LEU A 253 2.84 -28.38 7.42
C LEU A 253 2.31 -28.28 5.99
N GLY A 254 1.25 -27.49 5.79
CA GLY A 254 0.65 -27.25 4.50
C GLY A 254 1.63 -26.65 3.50
N TYR A 255 2.45 -25.68 3.93
CA TYR A 255 3.49 -25.11 3.09
C TYR A 255 4.52 -26.16 2.64
N LEU A 256 5.06 -26.93 3.58
CA LEU A 256 6.03 -27.99 3.30
C LEU A 256 5.48 -29.04 2.31
N LEU A 257 4.20 -29.41 2.45
CA LEU A 257 3.54 -30.36 1.57
C LEU A 257 3.23 -29.77 0.18
N MET A 258 2.75 -28.53 0.14
CA MET A 258 2.12 -27.97 -1.04
C MET A 258 3.09 -27.19 -1.93
N LYS A 259 4.20 -26.67 -1.41
CA LYS A 259 5.18 -25.92 -2.22
C LYS A 259 5.78 -26.72 -3.37
N PRO A 260 6.26 -27.97 -3.17
CA PRO A 260 6.76 -28.79 -4.29
C PRO A 260 5.66 -29.09 -5.31
N LYS A 261 4.44 -29.40 -4.83
CA LYS A 261 3.27 -29.66 -5.69
C LYS A 261 2.91 -28.44 -6.54
N TYR A 262 3.02 -27.23 -5.97
CA TYR A 262 2.79 -25.98 -6.67
C TYR A 262 3.83 -25.75 -7.76
N ASP A 263 5.11 -25.93 -7.43
CA ASP A 263 6.21 -25.79 -8.39
C ASP A 263 6.13 -26.80 -9.53
N ASP A 264 5.68 -28.03 -9.25
CA ASP A 264 5.44 -29.05 -10.28
C ASP A 264 4.36 -28.62 -11.27
N VAL A 265 3.22 -28.12 -10.78
CA VAL A 265 2.15 -27.58 -11.65
C VAL A 265 2.70 -26.42 -12.48
N ARG A 266 3.45 -25.52 -11.87
CA ARG A 266 4.09 -24.38 -12.53
C ARG A 266 5.04 -24.82 -13.64
N ASN A 267 5.84 -25.85 -13.38
CA ASN A 267 6.79 -26.42 -14.34
C ASN A 267 6.10 -27.16 -15.49
N ILE A 268 5.01 -27.89 -15.23
CA ILE A 268 4.20 -28.55 -16.27
C ILE A 268 3.65 -27.51 -17.23
N ILE A 269 2.98 -26.46 -16.71
CA ILE A 269 2.40 -25.40 -17.54
C ILE A 269 3.47 -24.64 -18.32
N ARG A 270 4.62 -24.37 -17.70
CA ARG A 270 5.76 -23.76 -18.40
C ARG A 270 6.23 -24.60 -19.59
N LYS A 271 6.38 -25.92 -19.40
CA LYS A 271 6.78 -26.84 -20.48
C LYS A 271 5.73 -26.89 -21.60
N GLU A 272 4.45 -26.94 -21.26
CA GLU A 272 3.34 -26.88 -22.25
C GLU A 272 3.35 -25.57 -23.05
N ASN A 273 3.61 -24.44 -22.38
CA ASN A 273 3.67 -23.13 -23.03
C ASN A 273 4.86 -23.06 -24.01
N TYR A 274 6.04 -23.56 -23.62
CA TYR A 274 7.19 -23.62 -24.53
C TYR A 274 6.95 -24.49 -25.76
N GLN A 275 6.24 -25.63 -25.61
CA GLN A 275 5.82 -26.45 -26.76
C GLN A 275 4.90 -25.69 -27.74
N LYS A 276 4.22 -24.64 -27.25
CA LYS A 276 3.34 -23.76 -28.03
C LYS A 276 4.01 -22.43 -28.41
N ASN A 277 5.32 -22.28 -28.22
CA ASN A 277 6.07 -21.02 -28.42
C ASN A 277 5.55 -19.83 -27.60
N VAL A 278 4.93 -20.10 -26.45
CA VAL A 278 4.53 -19.08 -25.47
C VAL A 278 5.59 -19.05 -24.36
N TYR A 279 6.27 -17.92 -24.18
CA TYR A 279 7.34 -17.78 -23.18
C TYR A 279 6.85 -17.23 -21.84
N GLU A 280 5.70 -16.54 -21.85
CA GLU A 280 5.08 -16.02 -20.64
C GLU A 280 4.36 -17.13 -19.87
N LEU A 281 4.41 -17.05 -18.54
CA LEU A 281 3.67 -17.92 -17.65
C LEU A 281 2.56 -17.13 -16.98
N SER A 282 1.32 -17.55 -17.19
CA SER A 282 0.16 -16.98 -16.51
C SER A 282 0.06 -17.58 -15.11
N GLU A 283 0.43 -16.82 -14.09
CA GLU A 283 0.33 -17.26 -12.69
C GLU A 283 -1.13 -17.50 -12.27
N SER A 284 -2.10 -16.76 -12.84
CA SER A 284 -3.52 -17.04 -12.63
C SER A 284 -3.91 -18.43 -13.14
N ARG A 285 -3.42 -18.86 -14.31
CA ARG A 285 -3.65 -20.21 -14.84
C ARG A 285 -3.00 -21.28 -13.96
N VAL A 286 -1.78 -21.02 -13.46
CA VAL A 286 -1.09 -21.92 -12.53
C VAL A 286 -1.93 -22.12 -11.28
N LEU A 287 -2.41 -21.03 -10.69
CA LEU A 287 -3.23 -21.04 -9.50
C LEU A 287 -4.56 -21.78 -9.71
N GLU A 288 -5.28 -21.50 -10.79
CA GLU A 288 -6.53 -22.19 -11.14
C GLU A 288 -6.32 -23.71 -11.29
N CYS A 289 -5.29 -24.13 -12.03
CA CYS A 289 -4.95 -25.54 -12.20
C CYS A 289 -4.55 -26.19 -10.88
N PHE A 290 -3.80 -25.48 -10.04
CA PHE A 290 -3.33 -25.97 -8.76
C PHE A 290 -4.49 -26.18 -7.77
N ILE A 291 -5.36 -25.17 -7.60
CA ILE A 291 -6.53 -25.26 -6.72
C ILE A 291 -7.43 -26.42 -7.15
N LYS A 292 -7.71 -26.53 -8.45
CA LYS A 292 -8.55 -27.62 -8.98
C LYS A 292 -7.92 -29.00 -8.75
N LYS A 293 -6.60 -29.11 -8.85
CA LYS A 293 -5.89 -30.40 -8.73
C LYS A 293 -5.78 -30.88 -7.29
N TYR A 294 -5.65 -29.95 -6.33
CA TYR A 294 -5.34 -30.25 -4.92
C TYR A 294 -6.39 -29.73 -3.94
N GLU A 295 -7.65 -29.59 -4.39
CA GLU A 295 -8.78 -29.08 -3.60
C GLU A 295 -8.92 -29.79 -2.24
N ASN A 296 -8.84 -31.12 -2.23
CA ASN A 296 -8.96 -31.92 -1.01
C ASN A 296 -7.83 -31.66 -0.01
N GLU A 297 -6.57 -31.57 -0.47
CA GLU A 297 -5.45 -31.25 0.41
C GLU A 297 -5.54 -29.82 0.95
N LEU A 298 -5.98 -28.86 0.12
CA LEU A 298 -6.21 -27.49 0.56
C LEU A 298 -7.29 -27.41 1.65
N GLU A 299 -8.43 -28.09 1.45
CA GLU A 299 -9.50 -28.18 2.46
C GLU A 299 -8.99 -28.85 3.75
N LYS A 300 -8.21 -29.91 3.62
CA LYS A 300 -7.60 -30.63 4.76
C LYS A 300 -6.69 -29.71 5.58
N ILE A 301 -5.87 -28.89 4.93
CA ILE A 301 -4.99 -27.91 5.60
C ILE A 301 -5.82 -26.81 6.25
N ALA A 302 -6.83 -26.28 5.54
CA ALA A 302 -7.71 -25.23 6.04
C ALA A 302 -8.46 -25.65 7.32
N SER A 303 -8.82 -26.93 7.41
CA SER A 303 -9.54 -27.55 8.54
C SER A 303 -8.64 -28.17 9.63
N ASN A 304 -7.32 -27.92 9.63
CA ASN A 304 -6.34 -28.47 10.59
C ASN A 304 -6.26 -30.01 10.62
N ARG A 305 -6.60 -30.69 9.53
CA ARG A 305 -6.59 -32.15 9.44
C ARG A 305 -5.28 -32.74 8.92
N ILE A 306 -4.31 -31.90 8.53
CA ILE A 306 -2.98 -32.32 8.07
C ILE A 306 -2.09 -32.76 9.22
N ALA A 307 -1.33 -33.84 9.03
CA ALA A 307 -0.36 -34.36 9.98
C ALA A 307 1.06 -34.43 9.39
N TYR A 308 2.07 -34.45 10.27
CA TYR A 308 3.49 -34.42 9.87
C TYR A 308 3.94 -35.66 9.09
N ASP A 309 3.34 -36.82 9.34
CA ASP A 309 3.64 -38.09 8.66
C ASP A 309 3.20 -38.11 7.18
N GLU A 310 2.38 -37.14 6.78
CA GLU A 310 2.00 -36.93 5.38
C GLU A 310 3.03 -36.16 4.56
N LEU A 311 4.06 -35.60 5.22
CA LEU A 311 5.13 -34.90 4.54
C LEU A 311 6.05 -35.89 3.83
N ASP A 312 6.40 -35.58 2.58
CA ASP A 312 7.46 -36.28 1.85
C ASP A 312 8.83 -36.11 2.55
N ASP A 313 9.83 -36.86 2.10
CA ASP A 313 11.20 -36.74 2.60
C ASP A 313 11.70 -35.30 2.46
N LEU A 314 11.75 -34.59 3.60
CA LEU A 314 12.11 -33.18 3.67
C LEU A 314 13.51 -32.90 3.11
N LYS A 315 14.39 -33.91 3.03
CA LYS A 315 15.72 -33.78 2.40
C LYS A 315 15.65 -33.58 0.88
N LYS A 316 14.51 -33.85 0.26
CA LYS A 316 14.27 -33.64 -1.18
C LYS A 316 13.73 -32.25 -1.49
N LEU A 317 13.35 -31.48 -0.47
CA LEU A 317 12.90 -30.11 -0.64
C LEU A 317 14.08 -29.22 -1.03
N ASP A 318 13.81 -28.24 -1.88
CA ASP A 318 14.80 -27.25 -2.24
C ASP A 318 15.10 -26.29 -1.07
N LEU A 319 16.25 -25.62 -1.14
CA LEU A 319 16.73 -24.75 -0.08
C LEU A 319 15.82 -23.54 0.16
N GLU A 320 15.16 -23.01 -0.89
CA GLU A 320 14.26 -21.86 -0.76
C GLU A 320 13.03 -22.25 0.06
N THR A 321 12.42 -23.41 -0.26
CA THR A 321 11.32 -23.99 0.51
C THR A 321 11.71 -24.22 1.97
N LEU A 322 12.87 -24.81 2.23
CA LEU A 322 13.34 -25.02 3.61
C LEU A 322 13.59 -23.70 4.35
N THR A 323 14.10 -22.68 3.66
CA THR A 323 14.36 -21.36 4.27
C THR A 323 13.06 -20.69 4.71
N ILE A 324 12.06 -20.63 3.84
CA ILE A 324 10.75 -20.04 4.19
C ILE A 324 10.07 -20.86 5.29
N ALA A 325 10.15 -22.20 5.23
CA ALA A 325 9.63 -23.05 6.28
C ALA A 325 10.28 -22.76 7.65
N PHE A 326 11.59 -22.49 7.67
CA PHE A 326 12.30 -22.08 8.88
C PHE A 326 11.86 -20.69 9.36
N GLU A 327 11.67 -19.72 8.46
CA GLU A 327 11.18 -18.37 8.78
C GLU A 327 9.74 -18.38 9.33
N LEU A 328 8.93 -19.39 8.99
CA LEU A 328 7.59 -19.56 9.56
C LEU A 328 7.61 -19.96 11.03
N LEU A 329 8.69 -20.56 11.54
CA LEU A 329 8.74 -21.11 12.89
C LEU A 329 9.16 -20.07 13.94
N PRO A 330 8.53 -20.06 15.12
CA PRO A 330 9.00 -19.23 16.22
C PRO A 330 10.34 -19.74 16.75
N ILE A 331 11.23 -18.81 17.13
CA ILE A 331 12.61 -19.10 17.60
C ILE A 331 12.65 -20.13 18.74
N LYS A 332 11.62 -20.18 19.59
CA LYS A 332 11.54 -21.06 20.76
C LYS A 332 10.34 -22.00 20.66
N THR A 333 10.45 -23.01 19.81
CA THR A 333 9.42 -24.06 19.69
C THR A 333 9.80 -25.34 20.44
N GLU A 334 8.91 -25.81 21.31
CA GLU A 334 9.04 -27.10 21.99
C GLU A 334 8.41 -28.27 21.20
N ASN A 335 7.64 -27.97 20.14
CA ASN A 335 6.97 -28.97 19.33
C ASN A 335 7.99 -29.91 18.64
N LYS A 336 7.73 -31.23 18.76
CA LYS A 336 8.63 -32.28 18.28
C LYS A 336 8.81 -32.27 16.76
N ASP A 337 7.76 -31.95 16.02
CA ASP A 337 7.78 -31.92 14.56
C ASP A 337 8.60 -30.74 14.04
N HIS A 338 8.48 -29.58 14.69
CA HIS A 338 9.33 -28.43 14.39
C HIS A 338 10.82 -28.75 14.66
N LYS A 339 11.11 -29.42 15.77
CA LYS A 339 12.48 -29.86 16.13
C LYS A 339 13.07 -30.90 15.17
N LYS A 340 12.24 -31.72 14.49
CA LYS A 340 12.71 -32.63 13.43
C LYS A 340 13.15 -31.84 12.21
N HIS A 341 12.41 -30.80 11.84
CA HIS A 341 12.77 -29.90 10.75
C HIS A 341 14.05 -29.10 11.03
N SER A 342 14.21 -28.53 12.23
CA SER A 342 15.41 -27.76 12.61
C SER A 342 16.73 -28.55 12.68
N LYS A 343 16.70 -29.87 12.42
CA LYS A 343 17.87 -30.76 12.42
C LYS A 343 18.31 -31.17 11.00
N LEU A 344 17.55 -30.78 9.98
CA LEU A 344 17.93 -30.87 8.57
C LEU A 344 18.91 -29.74 8.24
#